data_AF-A0A023G7I1-F1
#
_entry.id   AF-A0A023G7I1-F1
#
_cell.length_a   1.000
_cell.length_b   1.000
_cell.length_c   1.000
_cell.angle_alpha   90.00
_cell.angle_beta   90.00
_cell.angle_gamma   90.00
#
_symmetry.space_group_name_H-M   'P 1'
#
loop_
_entity.id
_entity.type
_entity.pdbx_description
1 polymer ?
#
loop_
_entity_poly.entity_id
_entity_poly.type
_entity_poly.pdbx_seq_one_letter_code
_entity_poly.pdbx_strand_id
1 'polypeptide(L)'
;SADFLQSWNGSCSSDVMGREYMEFRKMNKMAYPINVLRNVARRRARTRYVLASDIELYPSANIIPRFLALVAERRRRNATEARAPQVFVLPIFEVQAKQRPPLTKTALVQMLHNKTAIFFHKWVCDQCQKFPKREEWIERVPNDDALDVLTTTKRDRTKRSWEPIYIGTNDDPFYAEELTWEGKRDKMSQSYELCLRGYDFHILDNAFLVHAPGIKTIIASEERRRVPFVKVNNAHHARIMNSLKSRYPALSKDC
;
A
#
# COMPACT_ATOMS: atom_id res chain seq x y z
N SER A 1 -1.89 -25.50 -21.20
CA SER A 1 -2.00 -24.17 -20.55
C SER A 1 -3.14 -23.30 -21.09
N ALA A 2 -4.05 -23.83 -21.92
CA ALA A 2 -5.21 -23.10 -22.44
C ALA A 2 -6.50 -23.39 -21.63
N ASP A 3 -6.57 -24.54 -20.93
CA ASP A 3 -7.78 -24.98 -20.23
C ASP A 3 -8.16 -24.15 -19.01
N PHE A 4 -7.18 -23.63 -18.25
CA PHE A 4 -7.47 -22.92 -17.00
C PHE A 4 -8.29 -21.63 -17.20
N LEU A 5 -8.04 -20.90 -18.30
CA LEU A 5 -8.76 -19.67 -18.60
C LEU A 5 -10.17 -19.95 -19.16
N GLN A 6 -10.38 -21.09 -19.82
CA GLN A 6 -11.70 -21.50 -20.31
C GLN A 6 -12.59 -22.07 -19.20
N SER A 7 -12.01 -22.67 -18.15
CA SER A 7 -12.76 -23.19 -17.00
C SER A 7 -12.98 -22.17 -15.87
N TRP A 8 -12.39 -20.98 -15.97
CA TRP A 8 -12.46 -19.97 -14.90
C TRP A 8 -13.78 -19.18 -14.97
N ASN A 9 -14.65 -19.38 -13.99
CA ASN A 9 -15.95 -18.70 -13.86
C ASN A 9 -15.85 -17.20 -13.50
N GLY A 10 -14.67 -16.58 -13.63
CA GLY A 10 -14.41 -15.19 -13.26
C GLY A 10 -14.38 -14.92 -11.76
N SER A 11 -14.46 -15.95 -10.91
CA SER A 11 -14.44 -15.81 -9.46
C SER A 11 -13.15 -16.37 -8.87
N CYS A 12 -12.33 -15.50 -8.28
CA CYS A 12 -11.29 -15.92 -7.33
C CYS A 12 -11.87 -16.35 -5.98
N SER A 13 -13.22 -16.34 -5.82
CA SER A 13 -13.91 -16.63 -4.56
C SER A 13 -14.35 -18.09 -4.41
N SER A 14 -14.29 -18.90 -5.47
CA SER A 14 -14.56 -20.33 -5.36
C SER A 14 -13.29 -21.10 -4.96
N ASP A 15 -13.34 -21.66 -3.75
CA ASP A 15 -12.97 -23.07 -3.50
C ASP A 15 -11.83 -23.52 -2.58
N VAL A 16 -11.16 -22.68 -1.79
CA VAL A 16 -10.37 -23.22 -0.64
C VAL A 16 -10.41 -22.34 0.61
N MET A 17 -10.31 -21.02 0.46
CA MET A 17 -10.11 -20.12 1.61
C MET A 17 -11.39 -19.87 2.43
N GLY A 18 -12.57 -20.08 1.85
CA GLY A 18 -13.85 -19.65 2.43
C GLY A 18 -14.50 -20.61 3.42
N ARG A 19 -14.40 -21.94 3.21
CA ARG A 19 -15.17 -22.91 4.02
C ARG A 19 -14.36 -23.63 5.10
N GLU A 20 -13.07 -23.88 4.90
CA GLU A 20 -12.26 -24.68 5.83
C GLU A 20 -11.28 -23.83 6.65
N TYR A 21 -10.60 -22.86 6.01
CA TYR A 21 -9.51 -22.10 6.66
C TYR A 21 -9.97 -20.85 7.44
N MET A 22 -11.04 -20.17 7.01
CA MET A 22 -11.62 -19.06 7.79
C MET A 22 -12.11 -19.54 9.15
N GLU A 23 -12.76 -20.70 9.19
CA GLU A 23 -13.17 -21.33 10.45
C GLU A 23 -11.96 -21.77 11.27
N PHE A 24 -10.92 -22.36 10.66
CA PHE A 24 -9.73 -22.78 11.41
C PHE A 24 -9.06 -21.64 12.19
N ARG A 25 -8.78 -20.50 11.55
CA ARG A 25 -8.14 -19.37 12.23
C ARG A 25 -9.00 -18.79 13.34
N LYS A 26 -10.31 -18.71 13.10
CA LYS A 26 -11.29 -18.19 14.06
C LYS A 26 -11.42 -19.13 15.26
N MET A 27 -11.56 -20.44 15.04
CA MET A 27 -11.61 -21.48 16.07
C MET A 27 -10.36 -21.50 16.94
N ASN A 28 -9.19 -21.35 16.33
CA ASN A 28 -7.90 -21.38 17.03
C ASN A 28 -7.42 -19.99 17.50
N LYS A 29 -8.24 -18.94 17.35
CA LYS A 29 -7.92 -17.54 17.75
C LYS A 29 -6.58 -17.04 17.18
N MET A 30 -6.24 -17.44 15.95
CA MET A 30 -4.97 -17.12 15.31
C MET A 30 -5.03 -15.80 14.55
N ALA A 31 -4.04 -14.94 14.80
CA ALA A 31 -3.83 -13.72 14.03
C ALA A 31 -3.43 -14.03 12.58
N TYR A 32 -3.68 -13.09 11.66
CA TYR A 32 -3.29 -13.22 10.27
C TYR A 32 -1.81 -12.84 10.14
N PRO A 33 -0.93 -13.75 9.68
CA PRO A 33 0.52 -13.49 9.60
C PRO A 33 0.85 -12.67 8.34
N ILE A 34 0.21 -11.50 8.20
CA ILE A 34 0.21 -10.70 6.97
C ILE A 34 1.63 -10.34 6.50
N ASN A 35 2.51 -9.98 7.43
CA ASN A 35 3.87 -9.55 7.10
C ASN A 35 4.80 -10.72 6.74
N VAL A 36 4.62 -11.89 7.35
CA VAL A 36 5.29 -13.12 6.93
C VAL A 36 4.91 -13.44 5.48
N LEU A 37 3.61 -13.42 5.17
CA LEU A 37 3.11 -13.73 3.82
C LEU A 37 3.63 -12.72 2.79
N ARG A 38 3.63 -11.41 3.12
CA ARG A 38 4.23 -10.38 2.27
C ARG A 38 5.72 -10.63 2.01
N ASN A 39 6.49 -10.95 3.05
CA ASN A 39 7.92 -11.20 2.92
C ASN A 39 8.23 -12.46 2.11
N VAL A 40 7.49 -13.55 2.32
CA VAL A 40 7.62 -14.79 1.54
C VAL A 40 7.31 -14.53 0.07
N ALA A 41 6.19 -13.87 -0.23
CA ALA A 41 5.83 -13.53 -1.61
C ALA A 41 6.90 -12.64 -2.27
N ARG A 42 7.38 -11.62 -1.57
CA ARG A 42 8.41 -10.70 -2.05
C ARG A 42 9.75 -11.40 -2.32
N ARG A 43 10.19 -12.29 -1.43
CA ARG A 43 11.41 -13.12 -1.64
C ARG A 43 11.31 -14.06 -2.84
N ARG A 44 10.09 -14.47 -3.22
CA ARG A 44 9.83 -15.35 -4.37
C ARG A 44 9.54 -14.59 -5.65
N ALA A 45 9.40 -13.27 -5.61
CA ALA A 45 9.21 -12.45 -6.80
C ALA A 45 10.45 -12.52 -7.70
N ARG A 46 10.25 -12.88 -8.97
CA ARG A 46 11.32 -12.99 -9.97
C ARG A 46 11.61 -11.67 -10.69
N THR A 47 10.74 -10.68 -10.52
CA THR A 47 10.85 -9.36 -11.16
C THR A 47 11.60 -8.39 -10.25
N ARG A 48 12.34 -7.45 -10.86
CA ARG A 48 13.05 -6.40 -10.12
C ARG A 48 12.11 -5.50 -9.32
N TYR A 49 10.97 -5.15 -9.93
CA TYR A 49 9.97 -4.30 -9.29
C TYR A 49 8.85 -5.13 -8.70
N VAL A 50 8.39 -4.74 -7.51
CA VAL A 50 7.37 -5.44 -6.73
C VAL A 50 6.36 -4.43 -6.20
N LEU A 51 5.07 -4.74 -6.36
CA LEU A 51 3.97 -4.03 -5.72
C LEU A 51 3.32 -4.97 -4.69
N ALA A 52 3.64 -4.77 -3.41
CA ALA A 52 2.97 -5.50 -2.34
C ALA A 52 1.64 -4.81 -2.00
N SER A 53 0.53 -5.37 -2.50
CA SER A 53 -0.82 -4.83 -2.34
C SER A 53 -1.75 -5.80 -1.61
N ASP A 54 -2.71 -5.27 -0.88
CA ASP A 54 -3.78 -6.06 -0.28
C ASP A 54 -4.77 -6.51 -1.39
N ILE A 55 -5.37 -7.70 -1.25
CA ILE A 55 -6.20 -8.32 -2.30
C ILE A 55 -7.42 -7.48 -2.71
N GLU A 56 -7.91 -6.63 -1.81
CA GLU A 56 -9.07 -5.75 -2.05
C GLU A 56 -8.68 -4.42 -2.70
N LEU A 57 -7.40 -4.21 -3.02
CA LEU A 57 -6.88 -2.98 -3.62
C LEU A 57 -6.57 -3.20 -5.11
N TYR A 58 -7.48 -2.74 -5.94
CA TYR A 58 -7.44 -2.87 -7.40
C TYR A 58 -6.62 -1.73 -8.01
N PRO A 59 -5.60 -2.02 -8.83
CA PRO A 59 -4.82 -0.97 -9.48
C PRO A 59 -5.55 -0.34 -10.67
N SER A 60 -5.23 0.93 -10.95
CA SER A 60 -5.61 1.60 -12.20
C SER A 60 -5.13 0.81 -13.43
N ALA A 61 -5.87 0.90 -14.53
CA ALA A 61 -5.56 0.14 -15.75
C ALA A 61 -4.15 0.43 -16.29
N ASN A 62 -3.57 -0.57 -16.94
CA ASN A 62 -2.28 -0.49 -17.63
C ASN A 62 -1.13 0.03 -16.76
N ILE A 63 -1.20 -0.11 -15.43
CA ILE A 63 -0.14 0.39 -14.55
C ILE A 63 1.23 -0.24 -14.85
N ILE A 64 1.29 -1.52 -15.18
CA ILE A 64 2.54 -2.25 -15.45
C ILE A 64 3.28 -1.65 -16.65
N PRO A 65 2.72 -1.61 -17.88
CA PRO A 65 3.45 -1.06 -19.03
C PRO A 65 3.79 0.43 -18.85
N ARG A 66 2.88 1.24 -18.31
CA ARG A 66 3.14 2.67 -18.07
C ARG A 66 4.27 2.88 -17.05
N PHE A 67 4.30 2.10 -15.97
CA PHE A 67 5.37 2.16 -14.98
C PHE A 67 6.72 1.75 -15.56
N LEU A 68 6.75 0.67 -16.36
CA LEU A 68 7.98 0.23 -17.02
C LEU A 68 8.52 1.29 -18.00
N ALA A 69 7.63 1.98 -18.73
CA ALA A 69 8.01 3.11 -19.58
C ALA A 69 8.61 4.27 -18.77
N LEU A 70 7.95 4.69 -17.67
CA LEU A 70 8.43 5.74 -16.78
C LEU A 70 9.83 5.43 -16.23
N VAL A 71 10.05 4.23 -15.70
CA VAL A 71 11.37 3.89 -15.13
C VAL A 71 12.46 3.73 -16.20
N ALA A 72 12.12 3.24 -17.39
CA ALA A 72 13.05 3.17 -18.51
C ALA A 72 13.46 4.56 -18.98
N GLU A 73 12.51 5.48 -19.08
CA GLU A 73 12.77 6.87 -19.43
C GLU A 73 13.62 7.58 -18.36
N ARG A 74 13.23 7.47 -17.09
CA ARG A 74 14.01 8.04 -15.99
C ARG A 74 15.44 7.52 -16.03
N ARG A 75 15.66 6.21 -16.24
CA ARG A 75 17.01 5.62 -16.37
C ARG A 75 17.80 6.23 -17.53
N ARG A 76 17.17 6.47 -18.67
CA ARG A 76 17.81 7.14 -19.82
C ARG A 76 18.23 8.57 -19.49
N ARG A 77 17.35 9.36 -18.85
CA ARG A 77 17.60 10.78 -18.56
C ARG A 77 18.72 11.01 -17.53
N ASN A 78 18.78 10.20 -16.47
CA ASN A 78 19.76 10.37 -15.39
C ASN A 78 20.63 9.10 -15.26
N ALA A 79 21.25 8.67 -16.36
CA ALA A 79 22.06 7.46 -16.40
C ALA A 79 23.37 7.59 -15.57
N THR A 80 23.83 8.82 -15.34
CA THR A 80 25.12 9.14 -14.71
C THR A 80 25.01 9.58 -13.25
N GLU A 81 23.80 9.80 -12.72
CA GLU A 81 23.59 10.28 -11.35
C GLU A 81 23.38 9.12 -10.38
N ALA A 82 24.14 9.12 -9.28
CA ALA A 82 23.86 8.27 -8.14
C ALA A 82 22.48 8.64 -7.57
N ARG A 83 21.53 7.71 -7.60
CA ARG A 83 20.18 7.94 -7.09
C ARG A 83 20.09 7.50 -5.65
N ALA A 84 19.43 8.32 -4.82
CA ALA A 84 18.91 7.85 -3.56
C ALA A 84 18.03 6.60 -3.80
N PRO A 85 17.97 5.68 -2.82
CA PRO A 85 17.01 4.60 -2.88
C PRO A 85 15.60 5.19 -2.99
N GLN A 86 14.71 4.57 -3.77
CA GLN A 86 13.44 5.20 -4.12
C GLN A 86 12.30 4.20 -4.21
N VAL A 87 11.11 4.68 -3.92
CA VAL A 87 9.84 3.94 -4.06
C VAL A 87 8.81 4.80 -4.79
N PHE A 88 7.92 4.17 -5.53
CA PHE A 88 6.90 4.84 -6.33
C PHE A 88 5.53 4.64 -5.71
N VAL A 89 5.00 5.65 -5.05
CA VAL A 89 3.78 5.59 -4.26
C VAL A 89 2.55 5.67 -5.16
N LEU A 90 1.58 4.78 -4.93
CA LEU A 90 0.25 4.87 -5.51
C LEU A 90 -0.74 5.38 -4.45
N PRO A 91 -1.33 6.57 -4.66
CA PRO A 91 -2.50 7.01 -3.90
C PRO A 91 -3.61 5.96 -3.87
N ILE A 92 -4.30 5.85 -2.73
CA ILE A 92 -5.35 4.84 -2.50
C ILE A 92 -6.68 5.55 -2.26
N PHE A 93 -7.75 4.98 -2.82
CA PHE A 93 -9.12 5.48 -2.71
C PHE A 93 -10.08 4.36 -2.28
N GLU A 94 -11.23 4.73 -1.73
CA GLU A 94 -12.35 3.83 -1.45
C GLU A 94 -13.52 4.23 -2.32
N VAL A 95 -14.20 3.24 -2.92
CA VAL A 95 -15.47 3.46 -3.61
C VAL A 95 -16.62 2.91 -2.77
N GLN A 96 -17.82 3.47 -2.95
CA GLN A 96 -19.03 2.96 -2.32
C GLN A 96 -19.26 1.48 -2.70
N ALA A 97 -19.91 0.73 -1.81
CA ALA A 97 -20.25 -0.66 -2.07
C ALA A 97 -21.04 -0.80 -3.38
N LYS A 98 -20.80 -1.89 -4.11
CA LYS A 98 -21.40 -2.21 -5.43
C LYS A 98 -20.94 -1.31 -6.60
N GLN A 99 -20.13 -0.28 -6.37
CA GLN A 99 -19.49 0.46 -7.45
C GLN A 99 -18.36 -0.38 -8.06
N ARG A 100 -18.14 -0.23 -9.36
CA ARG A 100 -16.95 -0.80 -10.01
C ARG A 100 -15.74 0.09 -9.71
N PRO A 101 -14.56 -0.48 -9.40
CA PRO A 101 -13.35 0.31 -9.29
C PRO A 101 -13.07 1.08 -10.59
N PRO A 102 -12.85 2.41 -10.56
CA PRO A 102 -12.51 3.17 -11.75
C PRO A 102 -11.15 2.72 -12.29
N LEU A 103 -11.07 2.55 -13.60
CA LEU A 103 -9.84 2.13 -14.29
C LEU A 103 -8.93 3.30 -14.65
N THR A 104 -9.48 4.50 -14.80
CA THR A 104 -8.75 5.71 -15.19
C THR A 104 -8.89 6.80 -14.14
N LYS A 105 -7.92 7.72 -14.09
CA LYS A 105 -7.93 8.82 -13.13
C LYS A 105 -9.09 9.78 -13.39
N THR A 106 -9.41 10.02 -14.66
CA THR A 106 -10.58 10.82 -15.06
C THR A 106 -11.87 10.28 -14.42
N ALA A 107 -12.11 8.96 -14.52
CA ALA A 107 -13.28 8.33 -13.91
C ALA A 107 -13.23 8.42 -12.37
N LEU A 108 -12.07 8.20 -11.76
CA LEU A 108 -11.90 8.35 -10.31
C LEU A 108 -12.21 9.78 -9.83
N VAL A 109 -11.70 10.80 -10.53
CA VAL A 109 -11.95 12.20 -10.19
C VAL A 109 -13.44 12.53 -10.29
N GLN A 110 -14.12 12.05 -11.34
CA GLN A 110 -15.59 12.17 -11.44
C GLN A 110 -16.31 11.51 -10.24
N MET A 111 -15.87 10.32 -9.82
CA MET A 111 -16.43 9.65 -8.64
C MET A 111 -16.17 10.43 -7.33
N LEU A 112 -15.02 11.10 -7.21
CA LEU A 112 -14.72 11.98 -6.07
C LEU A 112 -15.65 13.20 -6.04
N HIS A 113 -15.88 13.84 -7.19
CA HIS A 113 -16.83 14.96 -7.31
C HIS A 113 -18.27 14.54 -6.95
N ASN A 114 -18.68 13.35 -7.42
CA ASN A 114 -20.00 12.80 -7.15
C ASN A 114 -20.12 12.13 -5.76
N LYS A 115 -19.05 12.17 -4.94
CA LYS A 115 -18.98 11.58 -3.60
C LYS A 115 -19.24 10.07 -3.56
N THR A 116 -19.04 9.37 -4.68
CA THR A 116 -19.09 7.91 -4.78
C THR A 116 -17.73 7.26 -4.58
N ALA A 117 -16.65 8.06 -4.56
CA ALA A 117 -15.32 7.70 -4.08
C ALA A 117 -14.83 8.68 -3.00
N ILE A 118 -13.89 8.24 -2.16
CA ILE A 118 -13.16 9.07 -1.19
C ILE A 118 -11.69 8.64 -1.11
N PHE A 119 -10.85 9.44 -0.46
CA PHE A 119 -9.51 9.00 -0.07
C PHE A 119 -9.56 7.82 0.89
N PHE A 120 -8.65 6.86 0.73
CA PHE A 120 -8.63 5.64 1.52
C PHE A 120 -8.46 5.91 3.01
N HIS A 121 -9.30 5.24 3.80
CA HIS A 121 -9.37 5.38 5.26
C HIS A 121 -9.69 6.80 5.72
N LYS A 122 -10.35 7.64 4.92
CA LYS A 122 -10.74 9.01 5.32
C LYS A 122 -11.51 9.03 6.65
N TRP A 123 -12.36 8.03 6.90
CA TRP A 123 -13.17 7.90 8.11
C TRP A 123 -12.59 6.97 9.18
N VAL A 124 -11.39 6.42 8.95
CA VAL A 124 -10.73 5.47 9.86
C VAL A 124 -9.39 6.02 10.36
N CYS A 125 -8.53 6.48 9.44
CA CYS A 125 -7.27 7.17 9.72
C CYS A 125 -6.80 7.93 8.47
N ASP A 126 -7.31 9.14 8.22
CA ASP A 126 -6.93 9.93 7.04
C ASP A 126 -5.40 10.19 6.99
N GLN A 127 -4.79 10.50 8.15
CA GLN A 127 -3.35 10.75 8.26
C GLN A 127 -2.49 9.53 7.90
N CYS A 128 -3.03 8.30 8.01
CA CYS A 128 -2.28 7.10 7.68
C CYS A 128 -2.02 6.98 6.17
N GLN A 129 -2.84 7.64 5.35
CA GLN A 129 -2.82 7.53 3.88
C GLN A 129 -2.76 8.93 3.22
N LYS A 130 -2.42 9.95 4.01
CA LYS A 130 -2.25 11.34 3.54
C LYS A 130 -0.90 11.53 2.87
N PHE A 131 -0.93 11.46 1.54
CA PHE A 131 0.22 11.76 0.69
C PHE A 131 0.33 13.27 0.39
N PRO A 132 1.53 13.80 0.14
CA PRO A 132 1.71 15.23 -0.19
C PRO A 132 1.07 15.63 -1.52
N LYS A 133 0.66 16.90 -1.63
CA LYS A 133 0.05 17.48 -2.84
C LYS A 133 -1.19 16.71 -3.31
N ARG A 134 -2.00 16.24 -2.37
CA ARG A 134 -3.19 15.43 -2.62
C ARG A 134 -4.24 16.21 -3.43
N GLU A 135 -4.41 17.49 -3.14
CA GLU A 135 -5.34 18.39 -3.83
C GLU A 135 -4.88 18.62 -5.28
N GLU A 136 -3.61 18.98 -5.48
CA GLU A 136 -2.99 19.10 -6.82
C GLU A 136 -3.07 17.80 -7.62
N TRP A 137 -2.97 16.64 -6.95
CA TRP A 137 -3.15 15.34 -7.59
C TRP A 137 -4.56 15.20 -8.16
N ILE A 138 -5.62 15.68 -7.51
CA ILE A 138 -6.98 15.63 -8.08
C ILE A 138 -7.09 16.55 -9.30
N GLU A 139 -6.52 17.76 -9.21
CA GLU A 139 -6.64 18.81 -10.22
C GLU A 139 -5.91 18.46 -11.52
N ARG A 140 -4.74 17.82 -11.43
CA ARG A 140 -3.93 17.47 -12.61
C ARG A 140 -4.37 16.12 -13.20
N VAL A 141 -5.19 16.14 -14.25
CA VAL A 141 -5.60 14.91 -14.96
C VAL A 141 -4.84 14.79 -16.30
N PRO A 142 -3.74 14.01 -16.35
CA PRO A 142 -3.03 13.75 -17.60
C PRO A 142 -3.80 12.75 -18.48
N ASN A 143 -3.33 12.57 -19.73
CA ASN A 143 -3.84 11.53 -20.63
C ASN A 143 -3.77 10.14 -19.98
N ASP A 144 -4.75 9.28 -20.26
CA ASP A 144 -4.89 7.98 -19.58
C ASP A 144 -3.65 7.07 -19.70
N ASP A 145 -2.93 7.14 -20.83
CA ASP A 145 -1.70 6.35 -21.05
C ASP A 145 -0.43 7.00 -20.49
N ALA A 146 -0.47 8.27 -20.09
CA ALA A 146 0.67 8.95 -19.51
C ALA A 146 0.84 8.60 -18.02
N LEU A 147 2.08 8.52 -17.57
CA LEU A 147 2.42 8.33 -16.17
C LEU A 147 3.73 9.05 -15.85
N ASP A 148 3.71 9.94 -14.88
CA ASP A 148 4.88 10.64 -14.38
C ASP A 148 4.87 10.72 -12.84
N VAL A 149 5.90 11.36 -12.29
CA VAL A 149 6.00 11.70 -10.88
C VAL A 149 5.39 13.09 -10.67
N LEU A 150 4.31 13.17 -9.90
CA LEU A 150 3.73 14.45 -9.46
C LEU A 150 4.72 15.22 -8.61
N THR A 151 5.27 14.53 -7.60
CA THR A 151 6.23 15.11 -6.67
C THR A 151 7.11 14.03 -6.07
N THR A 152 8.34 14.41 -5.75
CA THR A 152 9.22 13.60 -4.91
C THR A 152 9.21 14.19 -3.51
N THR A 153 9.14 13.33 -2.49
CA THR A 153 9.15 13.76 -1.09
C THR A 153 10.02 12.83 -0.24
N LYS A 154 10.34 13.28 0.97
CA LYS A 154 10.84 12.44 2.04
C LYS A 154 9.74 12.22 3.07
N ARG A 155 9.76 11.06 3.73
CA ARG A 155 9.03 10.91 4.98
C ARG A 155 9.77 11.72 6.06
N ASP A 156 9.02 12.31 6.98
CA ASP A 156 9.57 13.12 8.07
C ASP A 156 8.72 12.97 9.35
N ARG A 157 9.09 13.67 10.42
CA ARG A 157 8.37 13.68 11.71
C ARG A 157 6.90 14.08 11.64
N THR A 158 6.44 14.77 10.59
CA THR A 158 5.03 15.15 10.41
C THR A 158 4.20 13.98 9.85
N LYS A 159 4.86 12.99 9.25
CA LYS A 159 4.25 11.85 8.53
C LYS A 159 4.45 10.54 9.29
N ARG A 160 4.39 10.57 10.63
CA ARG A 160 4.68 9.40 11.50
C ARG A 160 3.79 8.20 11.21
N SER A 161 2.51 8.46 10.94
CA SER A 161 1.51 7.43 10.67
C SER A 161 1.39 7.07 9.19
N TRP A 162 2.11 7.76 8.29
CA TRP A 162 1.95 7.54 6.86
C TRP A 162 2.49 6.18 6.44
N GLU A 163 1.61 5.35 5.86
CA GLU A 163 1.88 3.99 5.40
C GLU A 163 1.53 3.85 3.91
N PRO A 164 2.34 4.45 3.00
CA PRO A 164 2.04 4.37 1.58
C PRO A 164 2.13 2.93 1.06
N ILE A 165 1.31 2.61 0.05
CA ILE A 165 1.58 1.47 -0.83
C ILE A 165 2.35 1.96 -2.04
N TYR A 166 3.38 1.22 -2.40
CA TYR A 166 4.33 1.64 -3.41
C TYR A 166 4.82 0.47 -4.26
N ILE A 167 5.28 0.79 -5.47
CA ILE A 167 6.13 -0.08 -6.28
C ILE A 167 7.56 0.16 -5.83
N GLY A 168 8.20 -0.91 -5.36
CA GLY A 168 9.57 -0.90 -4.87
C GLY A 168 10.38 -2.04 -5.48
N THR A 169 11.41 -2.48 -4.78
CA THR A 169 12.28 -3.59 -5.20
C THR A 169 12.41 -4.63 -4.10
N ASN A 170 13.25 -5.66 -4.27
CA ASN A 170 13.58 -6.58 -3.18
C ASN A 170 14.64 -6.01 -2.20
N ASP A 171 15.23 -4.85 -2.50
CA ASP A 171 16.27 -4.20 -1.66
C ASP A 171 15.67 -3.33 -0.52
N ASP A 172 14.39 -2.99 -0.63
CA ASP A 172 13.64 -2.25 0.39
C ASP A 172 13.56 -3.05 1.72
N PRO A 173 13.38 -2.40 2.87
CA PRO A 173 13.18 -3.09 4.14
C PRO A 173 12.01 -4.08 4.08
N PHE A 174 12.19 -5.27 4.68
CA PHE A 174 11.09 -6.22 4.85
C PHE A 174 10.08 -5.72 5.88
N TYR A 175 8.86 -6.27 5.82
CA TYR A 175 7.86 -6.01 6.85
C TYR A 175 8.24 -6.73 8.13
N ALA A 176 8.01 -6.11 9.29
CA ALA A 176 8.28 -6.73 10.57
C ALA A 176 7.24 -7.85 10.82
N GLU A 177 7.71 -9.10 10.84
CA GLU A 177 6.86 -10.31 10.83
C GLU A 177 6.05 -10.51 12.11
N GLU A 178 6.44 -9.84 13.21
CA GLU A 178 5.71 -9.90 14.48
C GLU A 178 4.47 -9.01 14.49
N LEU A 179 4.33 -8.12 13.49
CA LEU A 179 3.15 -7.28 13.34
C LEU A 179 2.05 -7.98 12.55
N THR A 180 0.84 -7.96 13.11
CA THR A 180 -0.34 -8.66 12.58
C THR A 180 -1.38 -7.71 12.01
N TRP A 181 -2.26 -8.21 11.14
CA TRP A 181 -3.34 -7.40 10.56
C TRP A 181 -4.40 -6.99 11.59
N GLU A 182 -4.73 -7.88 12.53
CA GLU A 182 -5.66 -7.59 13.62
C GLU A 182 -5.12 -6.47 14.51
N GLY A 183 -3.80 -6.47 14.74
CA GLY A 183 -3.09 -5.50 15.58
C GLY A 183 -2.92 -4.10 15.00
N LYS A 184 -3.23 -3.89 13.70
CA LYS A 184 -3.11 -2.62 12.96
C LYS A 184 -1.66 -2.09 12.89
N ARG A 185 -1.40 -1.05 12.07
CA ARG A 185 -0.08 -0.39 11.98
C ARG A 185 1.05 -1.32 11.51
N ASP A 186 0.69 -2.35 10.74
CA ASP A 186 1.58 -3.41 10.27
C ASP A 186 2.62 -2.94 9.22
N LYS A 187 2.46 -1.71 8.68
CA LYS A 187 3.36 -1.13 7.68
C LYS A 187 4.15 0.08 8.21
N MET A 188 3.77 0.66 9.34
CA MET A 188 4.37 1.89 9.90
C MET A 188 5.87 1.74 10.15
N SER A 189 6.31 0.60 10.68
CA SER A 189 7.72 0.34 10.95
C SER A 189 8.55 0.27 9.67
N GLN A 190 8.02 -0.34 8.60
CA GLN A 190 8.69 -0.37 7.30
C GLN A 190 8.79 1.04 6.70
N SER A 191 7.70 1.81 6.74
CA SER A 191 7.67 3.21 6.30
C SER A 191 8.70 4.05 7.06
N TYR A 192 8.85 3.83 8.36
CA TYR A 192 9.89 4.45 9.18
C TYR A 192 11.30 4.03 8.76
N GLU A 193 11.55 2.74 8.52
CA GLU A 193 12.87 2.27 8.09
C GLU A 193 13.26 2.80 6.70
N LEU A 194 12.31 2.97 5.78
CA LEU A 194 12.56 3.66 4.50
C LEU A 194 13.05 5.09 4.72
N CYS A 195 12.44 5.84 5.66
CA CYS A 195 12.91 7.18 6.04
C CYS A 195 14.35 7.15 6.55
N LEU A 196 14.63 6.23 7.49
CA LEU A 196 15.96 6.08 8.10
C LEU A 196 17.04 5.62 7.10
N ARG A 197 16.64 5.07 5.95
CA ARG A 197 17.55 4.71 4.85
C ARG A 197 17.60 5.77 3.74
N GLY A 198 17.02 6.95 3.98
CA GLY A 198 17.08 8.08 3.05
C GLY A 198 16.28 7.89 1.77
N TYR A 199 15.19 7.11 1.79
CA TYR A 199 14.41 6.85 0.57
C TYR A 199 13.69 8.09 0.04
N ASP A 200 13.67 8.24 -1.29
CA ASP A 200 12.76 9.12 -2.01
C ASP A 200 11.42 8.44 -2.26
N PHE A 201 10.34 9.17 -1.97
CA PHE A 201 8.98 8.75 -2.25
C PHE A 201 8.46 9.53 -3.46
N HIS A 202 8.41 8.88 -4.61
CA HIS A 202 7.86 9.45 -5.84
C HIS A 202 6.35 9.21 -5.87
N ILE A 203 5.55 10.26 -5.67
CA ILE A 203 4.09 10.17 -5.79
C ILE A 203 3.75 10.15 -7.29
N LEU A 204 3.20 9.04 -7.77
CA LEU A 204 2.82 8.90 -9.17
C LEU A 204 1.57 9.73 -9.48
N ASP A 205 1.57 10.46 -10.59
CA ASP A 205 0.48 11.39 -10.93
C ASP A 205 -0.75 10.70 -11.52
N ASN A 206 -0.59 9.60 -12.25
CA ASN A 206 -1.70 8.93 -12.95
C ASN A 206 -1.85 7.45 -12.58
N ALA A 207 -1.36 7.04 -11.41
CA ALA A 207 -1.48 5.68 -10.88
C ALA A 207 -2.13 5.69 -9.51
N PHE A 208 -3.05 4.77 -9.27
CA PHE A 208 -3.75 4.68 -7.99
C PHE A 208 -4.23 3.25 -7.72
N LEU A 209 -4.62 3.01 -6.47
CA LEU A 209 -5.28 1.80 -6.01
C LEU A 209 -6.69 2.14 -5.53
N VAL A 210 -7.61 1.20 -5.68
CA VAL A 210 -9.01 1.35 -5.24
C VAL A 210 -9.41 0.19 -4.36
N HIS A 211 -9.90 0.50 -3.17
CA HIS A 211 -10.63 -0.41 -2.31
C HIS A 211 -12.11 -0.40 -2.72
N ALA A 212 -12.62 -1.54 -3.21
CA ALA A 212 -13.99 -1.67 -3.75
C ALA A 212 -15.00 -2.58 -3.02
N PRO A 213 -14.69 -3.23 -1.88
CA PRO A 213 -15.72 -3.78 -1.01
C PRO A 213 -16.69 -2.73 -0.44
N GLY A 214 -16.25 -1.48 -0.34
CA GLY A 214 -17.03 -0.35 0.19
C GLY A 214 -16.18 0.56 1.06
N ILE A 215 -16.66 1.79 1.28
CA ILE A 215 -16.03 2.77 2.17
C ILE A 215 -15.98 2.24 3.60
N LYS A 216 -14.78 2.09 4.17
CA LYS A 216 -14.60 1.62 5.54
C LYS A 216 -14.98 2.71 6.55
N THR A 217 -15.64 2.27 7.60
CA THR A 217 -15.96 3.06 8.79
C THR A 217 -15.53 2.30 10.04
N ILE A 218 -15.46 2.99 11.18
CA ILE A 218 -15.12 2.37 12.45
C ILE A 218 -16.34 1.59 12.95
N ILE A 219 -16.16 0.27 13.14
CA ILE A 219 -17.17 -0.63 13.68
C ILE A 219 -16.78 -1.01 15.11
N ALA A 220 -17.58 -0.58 16.10
CA ALA A 220 -17.23 -0.72 17.52
C ALA A 220 -17.02 -2.18 17.98
N SER A 221 -17.78 -3.13 17.44
CA SER A 221 -17.60 -4.56 17.75
C SER A 221 -16.26 -5.09 17.25
N GLU A 222 -15.84 -4.70 16.04
CA GLU A 222 -14.54 -5.07 15.48
C GLU A 222 -13.39 -4.42 16.26
N GLU A 223 -13.53 -3.16 16.67
CA GLU A 223 -12.53 -2.50 17.52
C GLU A 223 -12.35 -3.23 18.85
N ARG A 224 -13.47 -3.58 19.53
CA ARG A 224 -13.42 -4.37 20.76
C ARG A 224 -12.74 -5.72 20.57
N ARG A 225 -13.06 -6.43 19.48
CA ARG A 225 -12.45 -7.73 19.14
C ARG A 225 -10.94 -7.61 18.93
N ARG A 226 -10.46 -6.49 18.39
CA ARG A 226 -9.04 -6.24 18.07
C ARG A 226 -8.19 -5.82 19.28
N VAL A 227 -8.78 -5.38 20.38
CA VAL A 227 -8.04 -4.84 21.55
C VAL A 227 -6.86 -5.71 22.00
N PRO A 228 -6.99 -7.05 22.16
CA PRO A 228 -5.88 -7.89 22.58
C PRO A 228 -4.72 -7.87 21.57
N PHE A 229 -5.03 -7.95 20.28
CA PHE A 229 -4.04 -7.91 19.19
C PHE A 229 -3.35 -6.56 19.12
N VAL A 230 -4.10 -5.45 19.26
CA VAL A 230 -3.56 -4.09 19.25
C VAL A 230 -2.57 -3.88 20.40
N LYS A 231 -2.87 -4.40 21.60
CA LYS A 231 -1.96 -4.34 22.75
C LYS A 231 -0.62 -5.02 22.45
N VAL A 232 -0.67 -6.24 21.89
CA VAL A 232 0.54 -7.01 21.50
C VAL A 232 1.31 -6.29 20.39
N ASN A 233 0.62 -5.82 19.35
CA ASN A 233 1.24 -5.11 18.23
C ASN A 233 1.93 -3.82 18.68
N ASN A 234 1.32 -3.06 19.61
CA ASN A 234 1.93 -1.84 20.13
C ASN A 234 3.23 -2.13 20.88
N ALA A 235 3.30 -3.23 21.64
CA ALA A 235 4.54 -3.64 22.33
C ALA A 235 5.63 -4.04 21.32
N HIS A 236 5.30 -4.84 20.31
CA HIS A 236 6.23 -5.18 19.23
C HIS A 236 6.68 -3.93 18.46
N HIS A 237 5.75 -3.07 18.07
CA HIS A 237 6.03 -1.82 17.37
C HIS A 237 6.97 -0.93 18.18
N ALA A 238 6.74 -0.73 19.48
CA ALA A 238 7.65 0.07 20.32
C ALA A 238 9.08 -0.48 20.32
N ARG A 239 9.25 -1.81 20.47
CA ARG A 239 10.55 -2.48 20.42
C ARG A 239 11.24 -2.31 19.05
N ILE A 240 10.50 -2.48 17.96
CA ILE A 240 11.01 -2.32 16.58
C ILE A 240 11.48 -0.88 16.35
N MET A 241 10.66 0.11 16.74
CA MET A 241 11.01 1.51 16.59
C MET A 241 12.25 1.90 17.40
N ASN A 242 12.39 1.39 18.62
CA ASN A 242 13.58 1.62 19.44
C ASN A 242 14.83 0.98 18.81
N SER A 243 14.72 -0.26 18.33
CA SER A 243 15.80 -0.93 17.59
C SER A 243 16.21 -0.14 16.33
N LEU A 244 15.24 0.36 15.56
CA LEU A 244 15.49 1.19 14.38
C LEU A 244 16.19 2.50 14.74
N LYS A 245 15.75 3.20 15.80
CA LYS A 245 16.40 4.43 16.26
C LYS A 245 17.86 4.19 16.67
N SER A 246 18.12 3.09 17.38
CA SER A 246 19.48 2.72 17.78
C SER A 246 20.37 2.35 16.59
N ARG A 247 19.81 1.73 15.54
CA ARG A 247 20.55 1.41 14.30
C ARG A 247 20.87 2.64 13.45
N TYR A 248 20.01 3.66 13.46
CA TYR A 248 20.13 4.85 12.62
C TYR A 248 20.06 6.16 13.44
N PRO A 249 20.97 6.39 14.40
CA PRO A 249 20.83 7.47 15.38
C PRO A 249 20.85 8.88 14.74
N ALA A 250 21.68 9.09 13.71
CA ALA A 250 21.80 10.38 13.03
C ALA A 250 20.50 10.81 12.31
N LEU A 251 19.86 9.87 11.60
CA LEU A 251 18.66 10.13 10.80
C LEU A 251 17.36 10.04 11.62
N SER A 252 17.43 9.44 12.81
CA SER A 252 16.27 9.28 13.70
C SER A 252 15.65 10.58 14.20
N LYS A 253 16.37 11.70 14.10
CA LYS A 253 15.89 13.02 14.54
C LYS A 253 14.87 13.60 13.55
N ASP A 254 15.06 13.34 12.25
CA ASP A 254 14.28 13.94 11.15
C ASP A 254 13.14 13.03 10.67
N CYS A 255 13.25 11.73 10.98
CA CYS A 255 12.21 10.73 10.86
C CYS A 255 11.36 10.58 12.14
#